data_AF-A0AAD1ZHK0-F1
#
_entry.id   AF-A0AAD1ZHK0-F1
#
_cell.length_a   1.000
_cell.length_b   1.000
_cell.length_c   1.000
_cell.angle_alpha   90.00
_cell.angle_beta   90.00
_cell.angle_gamma   90.00
#
_symmetry.space_group_name_H-M   'P 1'
#
loop_
_entity.id
_entity.type
_entity.pdbx_description
1 polymer ?
#
loop_
_entity_poly.entity_id
_entity_poly.type
_entity_poly.pdbx_seq_one_letter_code
_entity_poly.pdbx_strand_id
1 'polypeptide(L)'
;MRQAKTAFPGLGSPITSVGVTYDGKWVLGTTDTYLILICTLFTDKDGKTKTGFSGRMGNKILAPRLLKLTPVDAHMAGSDNKFHAGHFSWVTESGKQERHLVATVGKFSVIWNFQQVKNSAHHCYQNQQGLKSCYCYKLVLKDESIIESRFMHDKFAFSNSPDAPLVVATPMKVTSFSMSGKK
;
A
#
# COMPACT_ATOMS: atom_id res chain seq x y z
N MET A 1 -13.79 -11.77 26.78
CA MET A 1 -13.52 -11.99 25.34
C MET A 1 -13.67 -10.66 24.59
N ARG A 2 -12.62 -10.13 23.94
CA ARG A 2 -12.71 -8.90 23.13
C ARG A 2 -13.13 -9.29 21.71
N GLN A 3 -14.36 -8.97 21.30
CA GLN A 3 -14.83 -9.18 19.94
C GLN A 3 -14.39 -8.02 19.02
N ALA A 4 -13.91 -8.35 17.83
CA ALA A 4 -13.79 -7.40 16.73
C ALA A 4 -15.20 -7.03 16.24
N LYS A 5 -15.60 -5.77 16.41
CA LYS A 5 -16.93 -5.26 16.01
C LYS A 5 -16.86 -4.17 14.93
N THR A 6 -15.65 -3.74 14.58
CA THR A 6 -15.45 -2.74 13.52
C THR A 6 -15.55 -3.46 12.18
N ALA A 7 -16.60 -3.19 11.42
CA ALA A 7 -16.72 -3.60 10.04
C ALA A 7 -16.25 -2.45 9.15
N PHE A 8 -15.18 -2.67 8.39
CA PHE A 8 -14.81 -1.73 7.33
C PHE A 8 -15.77 -1.92 6.16
N PRO A 9 -16.23 -0.84 5.50
CA PRO A 9 -17.09 -0.96 4.33
C PRO A 9 -16.32 -1.72 3.24
N GLY A 10 -16.73 -2.96 2.98
CA GLY A 10 -16.23 -3.76 1.89
C GLY A 10 -16.84 -3.29 0.57
N LEU A 11 -16.02 -3.20 -0.47
CA LEU A 11 -16.47 -2.81 -1.82
C LEU A 11 -16.83 -4.03 -2.68
N GLY A 12 -17.03 -5.19 -2.05
CA GLY A 12 -17.46 -6.44 -2.69
C GLY A 12 -16.34 -7.34 -3.20
N SER A 13 -15.09 -6.86 -3.32
CA SER A 13 -13.97 -7.71 -3.78
C SER A 13 -13.30 -8.46 -2.62
N PRO A 14 -12.90 -9.74 -2.81
CA PRO A 14 -12.13 -10.49 -1.83
C PRO A 14 -10.79 -9.82 -1.48
N ILE A 15 -10.43 -9.87 -0.21
CA ILE A 15 -9.12 -9.44 0.28
C ILE A 15 -8.18 -10.64 0.23
N THR A 16 -7.13 -10.57 -0.59
CA THR A 16 -6.14 -11.64 -0.79
C THR A 16 -4.90 -11.49 0.09
N SER A 17 -4.59 -10.26 0.51
CA SER A 17 -3.49 -9.95 1.42
C SER A 17 -3.81 -8.73 2.28
N VAL A 18 -3.21 -8.65 3.47
CA VAL A 18 -3.32 -7.53 4.39
C VAL A 18 -1.93 -7.09 4.85
N GLY A 19 -1.69 -5.78 4.81
CA GLY A 19 -0.53 -5.13 5.41
C GLY A 19 -0.95 -4.10 6.45
N VAL A 20 -0.12 -3.85 7.46
CA VAL A 20 -0.37 -2.85 8.50
C VAL A 20 0.91 -2.03 8.70
N THR A 21 0.78 -0.72 8.91
CA THR A 21 1.93 0.11 9.30
C THR A 21 2.41 -0.23 10.71
N TYR A 22 3.68 0.02 11.00
CA TYR A 22 4.33 -0.20 12.28
C TYR A 22 3.58 0.49 13.43
N ASP A 23 3.08 1.70 13.20
CA ASP A 23 2.29 2.46 14.18
C ASP A 23 0.80 2.06 14.24
N GLY A 24 0.38 1.11 13.40
CA GLY A 24 -0.99 0.59 13.33
C GLY A 24 -2.02 1.60 12.81
N LYS A 25 -1.61 2.78 12.31
CA LYS A 25 -2.54 3.83 11.86
C LYS A 25 -3.17 3.54 10.50
N TRP A 26 -2.55 2.68 9.71
CA TRP A 26 -3.02 2.34 8.38
C TRP A 26 -3.03 0.83 8.15
N VAL A 27 -4.09 0.37 7.49
CA VAL A 27 -4.24 -1.00 7.00
C VAL A 27 -4.35 -0.94 5.48
N LEU A 28 -3.61 -1.79 4.80
CA LEU A 28 -3.67 -2.02 3.37
C LEU A 28 -4.35 -3.37 3.14
N GLY A 29 -5.43 -3.39 2.37
CA GLY A 29 -6.02 -4.60 1.82
C GLY A 29 -5.69 -4.73 0.34
N THR A 30 -5.21 -5.89 -0.08
CA THR A 30 -5.03 -6.20 -1.51
C THR A 30 -6.24 -6.96 -2.01
N THR A 31 -6.77 -6.57 -3.16
CA THR A 31 -7.79 -7.31 -3.93
C THR A 31 -7.24 -7.59 -5.32
N ASP A 32 -7.95 -8.32 -6.16
CA ASP A 32 -7.51 -8.58 -7.54
C ASP A 32 -7.36 -7.31 -8.39
N THR A 33 -8.15 -6.25 -8.17
CA THR A 33 -8.22 -5.10 -9.11
C THR A 33 -7.79 -3.76 -8.51
N TYR A 34 -7.62 -3.69 -7.18
CA TYR A 34 -7.17 -2.50 -6.49
C TYR A 34 -6.57 -2.84 -5.11
N LEU A 35 -5.82 -1.91 -4.55
CA LEU A 35 -5.54 -1.90 -3.11
C LEU A 35 -6.49 -0.94 -2.41
N ILE A 36 -6.91 -1.29 -1.21
CA ILE A 36 -7.70 -0.43 -0.33
C ILE A 36 -6.86 -0.02 0.87
N LEU A 37 -6.68 1.27 1.04
CA LEU A 37 -5.94 1.86 2.15
C LEU A 37 -6.92 2.47 3.14
N ILE A 38 -6.89 1.98 4.37
CA ILE A 38 -7.83 2.31 5.44
C ILE A 38 -7.07 2.99 6.58
N CYS A 39 -7.53 4.18 6.97
CA CYS A 39 -7.05 4.83 8.19
C CYS A 39 -7.78 4.23 9.39
N THR A 40 -7.02 3.73 10.37
CA THR A 40 -7.57 3.13 11.59
C THR A 40 -7.71 4.15 12.73
N LEU A 41 -7.25 5.39 12.53
CA LEU A 41 -7.37 6.44 13.52
C LEU A 41 -8.82 6.87 13.69
N PHE A 42 -9.23 7.01 14.95
CA PHE A 42 -10.51 7.59 15.30
C PHE A 42 -10.40 8.34 16.64
N THR A 43 -11.28 9.31 16.82
CA THR A 43 -11.46 10.00 18.10
C THR A 43 -12.54 9.29 18.90
N ASP A 44 -12.20 8.86 20.11
CA ASP A 44 -13.16 8.21 21.01
C ASP A 44 -14.16 9.21 21.61
N LYS A 45 -14.93 8.79 22.63
CA LYS A 45 -15.89 9.66 23.31
C LYS A 45 -15.22 10.64 24.27
N ASP A 46 -14.00 10.34 24.71
CA ASP A 46 -13.22 11.12 25.66
C ASP A 46 -12.30 12.14 24.93
N GLY A 47 -12.45 12.28 23.62
CA GLY A 47 -11.62 13.16 22.78
C GLY A 47 -10.22 12.62 22.48
N LYS A 48 -9.90 11.39 22.88
CA LYS A 48 -8.58 10.79 22.66
C LYS A 48 -8.50 10.15 21.29
N THR A 49 -7.41 10.42 20.58
CA THR A 49 -7.10 9.76 19.30
C THR A 49 -6.55 8.36 19.58
N LYS A 50 -7.19 7.34 19.02
CA LYS A 50 -6.83 5.92 19.16
C LYS A 50 -6.79 5.25 17.79
N THR A 51 -6.15 4.09 17.73
CA THR A 51 -6.19 3.20 16.56
C THR A 51 -7.32 2.18 16.70
N GLY A 52 -7.84 1.66 15.59
CA GLY A 52 -8.81 0.57 15.57
C GLY A 52 -8.33 -0.73 16.23
N PHE A 53 -7.03 -0.85 16.51
CA PHE A 53 -6.43 -1.95 17.27
C PHE A 53 -6.56 -1.77 18.79
N SER A 54 -6.62 -0.51 19.25
CA SER A 54 -6.71 -0.15 20.68
C SER A 54 -8.12 0.22 21.13
N GLY A 55 -9.07 0.35 20.19
CA GLY A 55 -10.46 0.64 20.50
C GLY A 55 -11.42 0.42 19.33
N ARG A 56 -12.72 0.57 19.60
CA ARG A 56 -13.79 0.35 18.61
C ARG A 56 -14.07 1.64 17.85
N MET A 57 -13.91 1.61 16.53
CA MET A 57 -14.16 2.78 15.68
C MET A 57 -15.66 3.02 15.42
N GLY A 58 -16.45 1.95 15.37
CA GLY A 58 -17.86 2.03 14.98
C GLY A 58 -18.02 2.71 13.62
N ASN A 59 -18.91 3.69 13.50
CA ASN A 59 -19.16 4.43 12.26
C ASN A 59 -18.18 5.60 12.04
N LYS A 60 -17.20 5.83 12.93
CA LYS A 60 -16.23 6.92 12.83
C LYS A 60 -15.04 6.59 11.91
N ILE A 61 -15.26 5.73 10.92
CA ILE A 61 -14.22 5.27 10.00
C ILE A 61 -14.08 6.32 8.90
N LEU A 62 -12.86 6.81 8.69
CA LEU A 62 -12.56 7.70 7.57
C LEU A 62 -12.72 6.96 6.24
N ALA A 63 -13.20 7.66 5.22
CA ALA A 63 -13.35 7.09 3.88
C ALA A 63 -12.02 6.46 3.40
N PRO A 64 -12.02 5.19 2.95
CA PRO A 64 -10.82 4.56 2.46
C PRO A 64 -10.31 5.23 1.18
N ARG A 65 -9.06 4.94 0.82
CA ARG A 65 -8.45 5.36 -0.44
C ARG A 65 -8.14 4.14 -1.27
N LEU A 66 -8.50 4.16 -2.54
CA LEU A 66 -8.15 3.11 -3.48
C LEU A 66 -6.84 3.43 -4.18
N LEU A 67 -6.01 2.43 -4.37
CA LEU A 67 -4.83 2.49 -5.22
C LEU A 67 -5.08 1.59 -6.42
N LYS A 68 -5.01 2.17 -7.61
CA LYS A 68 -5.41 1.52 -8.86
C LYS A 68 -4.38 1.79 -9.94
N LEU A 69 -4.28 0.85 -10.88
CA LEU A 69 -3.64 1.11 -12.17
C LEU A 69 -4.55 1.98 -13.04
N THR A 70 -3.94 2.79 -13.90
CA THR A 70 -4.65 3.40 -15.03
C THR A 70 -5.17 2.27 -15.94
N PRO A 71 -6.26 2.49 -16.70
CA PRO A 71 -6.77 1.48 -17.62
C PRO A 71 -5.73 0.99 -18.63
N VAL A 72 -4.84 1.89 -19.07
CA VAL A 72 -3.74 1.56 -19.99
C VAL A 72 -2.73 0.63 -19.33
N ASP A 73 -2.28 0.94 -18.12
CA ASP A 73 -1.32 0.10 -17.40
C ASP A 73 -1.93 -1.24 -16.97
N ALA A 74 -3.20 -1.26 -16.58
CA ALA A 74 -3.94 -2.48 -16.26
C ALA A 74 -4.06 -3.42 -17.47
N HIS A 75 -4.20 -2.85 -18.67
CA HIS A 75 -4.19 -3.61 -19.92
C HIS A 75 -2.78 -4.12 -20.27
N MET A 76 -1.75 -3.27 -20.12
CA MET A 76 -0.36 -3.64 -20.38
C MET A 76 0.18 -4.73 -19.42
N ALA A 77 -0.44 -4.88 -18.25
CA ALA A 77 -0.09 -5.92 -17.29
C ALA A 77 -0.43 -7.34 -17.80
N GLY A 78 -1.24 -7.46 -18.85
CA GLY A 78 -1.59 -8.72 -19.49
C GLY A 78 -2.81 -9.40 -18.89
N SER A 79 -3.00 -10.68 -19.22
CA SER A 79 -4.17 -11.47 -18.85
C SER A 79 -4.25 -11.81 -17.36
N ASP A 80 -3.12 -11.88 -16.66
CA ASP A 80 -3.05 -12.07 -15.21
C ASP A 80 -2.72 -10.76 -14.50
N ASN A 81 -3.59 -9.76 -14.68
CA ASN A 81 -3.45 -8.42 -14.10
C ASN A 81 -3.97 -8.31 -12.67
N LYS A 82 -3.91 -9.41 -11.91
CA LYS A 82 -4.35 -9.42 -10.52
C LYS A 82 -3.28 -8.84 -9.60
N PHE A 83 -3.69 -7.87 -8.79
CA PHE A 83 -2.88 -7.40 -7.69
C PHE A 83 -2.66 -8.51 -6.65
N HIS A 84 -1.42 -8.67 -6.23
CA HIS A 84 -1.04 -9.53 -5.12
C HIS A 84 0.13 -8.92 -4.34
N ALA A 85 0.37 -9.44 -3.13
CA ALA A 85 1.49 -9.06 -2.26
C ALA A 85 1.62 -7.54 -2.01
N GLY A 86 0.55 -6.88 -1.51
CA GLY A 86 0.61 -5.49 -1.09
C GLY A 86 1.42 -5.31 0.20
N HIS A 87 2.50 -4.53 0.15
CA HIS A 87 3.40 -4.31 1.29
C HIS A 87 3.76 -2.84 1.47
N PHE A 88 3.92 -2.44 2.74
CA PHE A 88 4.58 -1.18 3.07
C PHE A 88 6.11 -1.34 3.07
N SER A 89 6.84 -0.24 2.87
CA SER A 89 8.29 -0.18 3.11
C SER A 89 8.62 -0.44 4.57
N TRP A 90 9.74 -1.11 4.86
CA TRP A 90 10.16 -1.36 6.23
C TRP A 90 10.40 -0.08 7.03
N VAL A 91 10.09 -0.17 8.32
CA VAL A 91 10.47 0.78 9.35
C VAL A 91 11.06 -0.03 10.51
N THR A 92 12.29 0.30 10.88
CA THR A 92 13.07 -0.42 11.90
C THR A 92 13.13 0.31 13.25
N GLU A 93 12.72 1.58 13.30
CA GLU A 93 12.84 2.44 14.48
C GLU A 93 11.51 3.10 14.85
N SER A 94 11.27 3.22 16.16
CA SER A 94 10.16 3.98 16.72
C SER A 94 10.23 5.45 16.27
N GLY A 95 9.16 5.95 15.67
CA GLY A 95 9.04 7.33 15.20
C GLY A 95 9.27 7.53 13.71
N LYS A 96 9.88 6.56 13.00
CA LYS A 96 9.90 6.56 11.54
C LYS A 96 8.55 6.08 10.99
N GLN A 97 8.19 6.56 9.81
CA GLN A 97 6.99 6.14 9.09
C GLN A 97 7.39 5.49 7.79
N GLU A 98 6.56 4.54 7.34
CA GLU A 98 6.69 3.97 6.02
C GLU A 98 6.56 5.08 4.99
N ARG A 99 7.34 4.97 3.91
CA ARG A 99 7.42 6.00 2.87
C ARG A 99 6.84 5.54 1.56
N HIS A 100 6.80 4.23 1.34
CA HIS A 100 6.33 3.64 0.11
C HIS A 100 5.42 2.44 0.36
N LEU A 101 4.63 2.14 -0.65
CA LEU A 101 3.81 0.96 -0.79
C LEU A 101 4.22 0.28 -2.09
N VAL A 102 4.23 -1.05 -2.11
CA VAL A 102 4.42 -1.83 -3.33
C VAL A 102 3.35 -2.90 -3.43
N ALA A 103 2.89 -3.18 -4.64
CA ALA A 103 2.16 -4.40 -4.95
C ALA A 103 2.60 -4.92 -6.31
N THR A 104 2.37 -6.20 -6.55
CA THR A 104 2.71 -6.86 -7.81
C THR A 104 1.47 -7.06 -8.67
N VAL A 105 1.60 -6.83 -9.97
CA VAL A 105 0.57 -7.09 -10.99
C VAL A 105 1.25 -7.68 -12.22
N GLY A 106 1.10 -8.99 -12.44
CA GLY A 106 1.80 -9.70 -13.51
C GLY A 106 3.31 -9.40 -13.49
N LYS A 107 3.78 -8.73 -14.54
CA LYS A 107 5.19 -8.33 -14.73
C LYS A 107 5.58 -6.96 -14.14
N PHE A 108 4.68 -6.32 -13.39
CA PHE A 108 4.91 -5.00 -12.81
C PHE A 108 5.01 -5.04 -11.29
N SER A 109 6.04 -4.36 -10.75
CA SER A 109 6.01 -3.84 -9.39
C SER A 109 5.44 -2.42 -9.43
N VAL A 110 4.29 -2.22 -8.78
CA VAL A 110 3.59 -0.93 -8.71
C VAL A 110 3.92 -0.27 -7.39
N ILE A 111 4.59 0.88 -7.43
CA ILE A 111 5.13 1.54 -6.24
C ILE A 111 4.44 2.89 -6.04
N TRP A 112 3.79 3.08 -4.90
CA TRP A 112 3.23 4.38 -4.51
C TRP A 112 4.10 5.06 -3.46
N ASN A 113 4.19 6.38 -3.54
CA ASN A 113 4.67 7.19 -2.43
C ASN A 113 3.55 7.32 -1.37
N PHE A 114 3.79 6.75 -0.19
CA PHE A 114 2.77 6.67 0.85
C PHE A 114 2.44 8.04 1.45
N GLN A 115 3.40 8.97 1.53
CA GLN A 115 3.14 10.34 1.99
C GLN A 115 2.17 11.07 1.04
N GLN A 116 2.38 10.92 -0.26
CA GLN A 116 1.50 11.47 -1.28
C GLN A 116 0.11 10.84 -1.23
N VAL A 117 0.03 9.51 -1.10
CA VAL A 117 -1.23 8.79 -0.97
C VAL A 117 -2.04 9.28 0.24
N LYS A 118 -1.39 9.57 1.37
CA LYS A 118 -2.05 10.09 2.60
C LYS A 118 -2.53 11.53 2.46
N ASN A 119 -1.90 12.36 1.64
CA ASN A 119 -2.26 13.76 1.48
C ASN A 119 -3.64 13.90 0.80
N SER A 120 -4.65 14.40 1.50
CA SER A 120 -6.00 14.59 0.95
C SER A 120 -6.09 15.65 -0.15
N ALA A 121 -5.12 16.58 -0.20
CA ALA A 121 -5.01 17.63 -1.20
C ALA A 121 -4.20 17.21 -2.44
N HIS A 122 -3.72 15.95 -2.48
CA HIS A 122 -3.02 15.41 -3.64
C HIS A 122 -3.89 15.49 -4.90
N HIS A 123 -3.29 15.84 -6.04
CA HIS A 123 -4.00 16.10 -7.29
C HIS A 123 -4.83 14.88 -7.77
N CYS A 124 -4.40 13.66 -7.44
CA CYS A 124 -5.15 12.43 -7.72
C CYS A 124 -6.59 12.48 -7.14
N TYR A 125 -6.88 13.33 -6.14
CA TYR A 125 -8.17 13.38 -5.43
C TYR A 125 -9.03 14.63 -5.67
N GLN A 126 -8.53 15.66 -6.36
CA GLN A 126 -9.15 16.98 -6.41
C GLN A 126 -10.54 16.98 -7.07
N ASN A 127 -10.73 16.13 -8.09
CA ASN A 127 -11.96 16.09 -8.89
C ASN A 127 -12.78 14.81 -8.67
N GLN A 128 -12.59 14.13 -7.54
CA GLN A 128 -13.26 12.86 -7.26
C GLN A 128 -14.32 13.03 -6.18
N GLN A 129 -15.54 12.59 -6.48
CA GLN A 129 -16.63 12.47 -5.50
C GLN A 129 -16.68 11.05 -4.95
N GLY A 130 -17.06 10.92 -3.68
CA GLY A 130 -17.14 9.62 -3.01
C GLY A 130 -15.77 9.01 -2.72
N LEU A 131 -15.55 7.77 -3.18
CA LEU A 131 -14.38 7.00 -2.81
C LEU A 131 -13.15 7.38 -3.64
N LYS A 132 -12.18 7.99 -2.97
CA LYS A 132 -10.96 8.54 -3.57
C LYS A 132 -10.05 7.43 -4.09
N SER A 133 -9.57 7.57 -5.33
CA SER A 133 -8.65 6.66 -6.02
C SER A 133 -7.37 7.38 -6.42
N CYS A 134 -6.22 6.76 -6.18
CA CYS A 134 -4.89 7.26 -6.52
C CYS A 134 -4.26 6.41 -7.63
N TYR A 135 -3.83 7.09 -8.70
CA TYR A 135 -3.14 6.55 -9.87
C TYR A 135 -1.69 7.02 -9.95
N CYS A 136 -1.21 7.65 -8.87
CA CYS A 136 0.08 8.31 -8.83
C CYS A 136 1.14 7.32 -8.31
N TYR A 137 1.67 6.49 -9.22
CA TYR A 137 2.64 5.42 -8.93
C TYR A 137 3.82 5.42 -9.92
N LYS A 138 4.85 4.66 -9.56
CA LYS A 138 5.97 4.28 -10.43
C LYS A 138 5.85 2.79 -10.75
N LEU A 139 6.00 2.44 -12.02
CA LEU A 139 6.07 1.05 -12.47
C LEU A 139 7.53 0.61 -12.58
N VAL A 140 7.80 -0.62 -12.17
CA VAL A 140 9.02 -1.34 -12.53
C VAL A 140 8.64 -2.61 -13.26
N LEU A 141 9.07 -2.69 -14.51
CA LEU A 141 8.82 -3.80 -15.41
C LEU A 141 9.90 -4.89 -15.26
N LYS A 142 9.47 -6.15 -15.39
CA LYS A 142 10.33 -7.31 -15.58
C LYS A 142 9.95 -8.05 -16.86
N ASP A 143 10.89 -8.86 -17.37
CA ASP A 143 10.67 -9.66 -18.57
C ASP A 143 9.73 -10.84 -18.32
N GLU A 144 9.64 -11.29 -17.06
CA GLU A 144 8.82 -12.39 -16.59
C GLU A 144 7.75 -11.91 -15.60
N SER A 145 6.74 -12.74 -15.35
CA SER A 145 5.81 -12.50 -14.26
C SER A 145 6.55 -12.47 -12.93
N ILE A 146 6.24 -11.47 -12.13
CA ILE A 146 6.79 -11.31 -10.79
C ILE A 146 5.96 -12.18 -9.84
N ILE A 147 6.64 -12.92 -8.98
CA ILE A 147 6.01 -13.71 -7.91
C ILE A 147 5.77 -12.80 -6.69
N GLU A 148 6.75 -12.00 -6.33
CA GLU A 148 6.65 -11.10 -5.19
C GLU A 148 7.58 -9.89 -5.34
N SER A 149 7.12 -8.73 -4.86
CA SER A 149 7.92 -7.53 -4.72
C SER A 149 7.88 -7.04 -3.28
N ARG A 150 9.06 -6.85 -2.67
CA ARG A 150 9.16 -6.45 -1.27
C ARG A 150 10.30 -5.47 -1.06
N PHE A 151 10.12 -4.54 -0.15
CA PHE A 151 11.20 -3.65 0.26
C PHE A 151 12.26 -4.46 1.02
N MET A 152 13.53 -4.17 0.72
CA MET A 152 14.67 -4.69 1.46
C MET A 152 14.64 -4.11 2.87
N HIS A 153 14.92 -4.96 3.85
CA HIS A 153 15.05 -4.52 5.24
C HIS A 153 16.36 -3.73 5.42
N ASP A 154 16.32 -2.64 6.19
CA ASP A 154 17.45 -1.70 6.34
C ASP A 154 18.77 -2.38 6.74
N LYS A 155 18.71 -3.40 7.59
CA LYS A 155 19.87 -4.25 7.97
C LYS A 155 20.67 -4.81 6.78
N PHE A 156 20.01 -5.06 5.64
CA PHE A 156 20.63 -5.63 4.44
C PHE A 156 20.84 -4.60 3.34
N ALA A 157 20.45 -3.35 3.55
CA ALA A 157 20.67 -2.29 2.57
C ALA A 157 22.17 -1.93 2.53
N PHE A 158 22.79 -2.08 1.37
CA PHE A 158 24.21 -1.81 1.15
C PHE A 158 24.61 -0.32 1.27
N SER A 159 23.64 0.58 1.45
CA SER A 159 23.87 2.01 1.61
C SER A 159 22.89 2.58 2.63
N ASN A 160 23.32 3.60 3.38
CA ASN A 160 22.44 4.49 4.16
C ASN A 160 21.53 5.36 3.26
N SER A 161 21.30 4.94 2.01
CA SER A 161 20.42 5.64 1.09
C SER A 161 19.04 5.74 1.75
N PRO A 162 18.43 6.92 1.72
CA PRO A 162 17.04 7.02 2.14
C PRO A 162 16.18 6.11 1.26
N ASP A 163 16.52 5.76 0.03
CA ASP A 163 15.60 4.96 -0.78
C ASP A 163 15.63 3.49 -0.37
N ALA A 164 14.52 3.01 0.22
CA ALA A 164 14.32 1.60 0.56
C ALA A 164 14.43 0.76 -0.72
N PRO A 165 15.49 -0.05 -0.90
CA PRO A 165 15.68 -0.82 -2.11
C PRO A 165 14.52 -1.80 -2.30
N LEU A 166 14.10 -2.05 -3.53
CA LEU A 166 13.08 -3.05 -3.82
C LEU A 166 13.75 -4.36 -4.25
N VAL A 167 13.37 -5.45 -3.61
CA VAL A 167 13.68 -6.82 -4.00
C VAL A 167 12.50 -7.38 -4.78
N VAL A 168 12.78 -7.94 -5.94
CA VAL A 168 11.79 -8.50 -6.86
C VAL A 168 12.20 -9.92 -7.21
N ALA A 169 11.31 -10.87 -6.94
CA ALA A 169 11.46 -12.27 -7.28
C ALA A 169 10.60 -12.63 -8.50
N THR A 170 11.21 -13.23 -9.50
CA THR A 170 10.55 -13.94 -10.61
C THR A 170 10.84 -15.44 -10.46
N PRO A 171 10.19 -16.33 -11.24
CA PRO A 171 10.43 -17.78 -11.16
C PRO A 171 11.91 -18.15 -11.30
N MET A 172 12.66 -17.42 -12.13
CA MET A 172 14.04 -17.76 -12.46
C MET A 172 15.08 -16.94 -11.70
N LYS A 173 14.71 -15.78 -11.13
CA LYS A 173 15.70 -14.84 -10.59
C LYS A 173 15.15 -13.96 -9.47
N VAL A 174 16.04 -13.66 -8.52
CA VAL A 174 15.83 -12.58 -7.55
C VAL A 174 16.73 -11.39 -7.92
N THR A 175 16.16 -10.20 -7.99
CA THR A 175 16.88 -8.96 -8.28
C THR A 175 16.57 -7.89 -7.25
N SER A 176 17.55 -7.03 -6.95
CA SER A 176 17.34 -5.83 -6.14
C SER A 176 17.64 -4.59 -6.97
N PHE A 177 16.86 -3.52 -6.79
CA PHE A 177 17.18 -2.23 -7.37
C PHE A 177 16.88 -1.09 -6.40
N SER A 178 17.68 -0.03 -6.50
CA SER A 178 17.42 1.20 -5.75
C SER A 178 16.35 2.03 -6.45
N MET A 179 15.44 2.62 -5.66
CA MET A 179 14.41 3.49 -6.20
C MET A 179 14.93 4.89 -6.57
N SER A 180 16.17 5.21 -6.19
CA SER A 180 16.92 6.39 -6.61
C SER A 180 16.98 6.43 -8.15
N GLY A 181 16.13 7.26 -8.75
CA GLY A 181 16.26 7.60 -10.15
C GLY A 181 17.40 8.61 -10.29
N LYS A 182 18.31 8.38 -11.25
CA LYS A 182 18.94 9.52 -11.93
C LYS A 182 17.81 10.43 -12.41
N LYS A 183 17.86 11.69 -11.99
CA LYS A 183 17.07 12.78 -12.58
C LYS A 183 17.33 12.88 -14.07
#